data_AF-A0A535ICR4-F1
#
_entry.id   AF-A0A535ICR4-F1
#
_cell.length_a   1.000
_cell.length_b   1.000
_cell.length_c   1.000
_cell.angle_alpha   90.00
_cell.angle_beta   90.00
_cell.angle_gamma   90.00
#
_symmetry.space_group_name_H-M   'P 1'
#
loop_
_entity.id
_entity.type
_entity.pdbx_description
1 polymer ?
#
loop_
_entity_poly.entity_id
_entity_poly.type
_entity_poly.pdbx_seq_one_letter_code
_entity_poly.pdbx_strand_id
1 'polypeptide(L)' 'NAPSAAVSDIGVGAILSEAALEGAAMNVMINLASVKDRGQVKALSEDLDRAIEGAAAQRKRITDFVESRIAR' A
#
# COMPACT_ATOMS: atom_id res chain seq x y z
N ASN A 1 5.13 18.25 -19.17
CA ASN A 1 6.40 17.49 -19.04
C ASN A 1 6.94 17.69 -17.64
N ALA A 2 6.66 16.79 -16.70
CA ALA A 2 7.33 16.82 -15.41
C ALA A 2 8.82 16.45 -15.61
N PRO A 3 9.76 17.15 -14.95
CA PRO A 3 11.18 16.79 -15.03
C PRO A 3 11.41 15.38 -14.45
N SER A 4 12.39 14.63 -15.00
CA SER A 4 12.67 13.23 -14.64
C SER A 4 12.82 12.99 -13.12
N ALA A 5 13.43 13.95 -12.41
CA ALA A 5 13.54 13.92 -10.94
C ALA A 5 12.18 13.91 -10.22
N ALA A 6 11.22 14.72 -10.68
CA ALA A 6 9.87 14.72 -10.12
C ALA A 6 9.12 13.40 -10.40
N VAL A 7 9.51 12.67 -11.44
CA VAL A 7 8.92 11.36 -11.77
C VAL A 7 9.51 10.27 -10.88
N SER A 8 10.82 10.30 -10.57
CA SER A 8 11.41 9.37 -9.59
C SER A 8 10.85 9.56 -8.18
N ASP A 9 10.60 10.80 -7.75
CA ASP A 9 10.02 11.08 -6.43
C ASP A 9 8.63 10.46 -6.25
N ILE A 10 7.82 10.43 -7.31
CA ILE A 10 6.51 9.76 -7.31
C ILE A 10 6.67 8.25 -7.06
N GLY A 11 7.66 7.61 -7.69
CA GLY A 11 7.93 6.18 -7.49
C GLY A 11 8.37 5.88 -6.06
N VAL A 12 9.26 6.70 -5.51
CA VAL A 12 9.68 6.62 -4.11
C VAL A 12 8.48 6.77 -3.17
N GLY A 13 7.64 7.78 -3.39
CA GLY A 13 6.44 8.02 -2.59
C GLY A 13 5.47 6.83 -2.59
N ALA A 14 5.27 6.19 -3.75
CA ALA A 14 4.42 5.01 -3.86
C ALA A 14 4.96 3.81 -3.06
N ILE A 15 6.27 3.54 -3.14
CA ILE A 15 6.93 2.46 -2.40
C ILE A 15 6.85 2.71 -0.89
N LEU A 16 7.15 3.94 -0.45
CA LEU A 16 7.07 4.30 0.97
C LEU A 16 5.63 4.19 1.51
N SER A 17 4.63 4.55 0.69
CA SER A 17 3.23 4.46 1.10
C SER A 17 2.75 3.02 1.27
N GLU A 18 3.15 2.11 0.37
CA GLU A 18 2.87 0.67 0.50
C GLU A 18 3.52 0.11 1.78
N ALA A 19 4.81 0.38 1.98
CA ALA A 19 5.52 -0.08 3.18
C ALA A 19 4.91 0.48 4.48
N ALA A 20 4.50 1.75 4.49
CA ALA A 20 3.82 2.36 5.63
C ALA A 20 2.47 1.70 5.91
N LEU A 21 1.70 1.36 4.86
CA LEU A 21 0.44 0.65 5.01
C LEU A 21 0.65 -0.77 5.55
N GLU A 22 1.62 -1.52 5.02
CA GLU A 22 1.93 -2.86 5.54
C GLU A 22 2.35 -2.82 7.01
N GLY A 23 3.19 -1.84 7.39
CA GLY A 23 3.54 -1.63 8.79
C GLY A 23 2.34 -1.28 9.67
N ALA A 24 1.42 -0.44 9.19
CA ALA A 24 0.17 -0.14 9.89
C ALA A 24 -0.72 -1.38 10.01
N ALA A 25 -0.78 -2.22 8.97
CA ALA A 25 -1.55 -3.45 8.95
C ALA A 25 -1.11 -4.44 10.04
N MET A 26 0.20 -4.54 10.31
CA MET A 26 0.72 -5.36 11.40
C MET A 26 0.13 -4.95 12.76
N ASN A 27 0.02 -3.64 13.03
CA ASN A 27 -0.59 -3.15 14.26
C ASN A 27 -2.09 -3.51 14.34
N VAL A 28 -2.81 -3.43 13.22
CA VAL A 28 -4.22 -3.85 13.14
C VAL A 28 -4.36 -5.34 13.42
N MET A 29 -3.56 -6.20 12.79
CA MET A 29 -3.59 -7.65 13.00
C MET A 29 -3.33 -8.03 14.47
N ILE A 30 -2.37 -7.36 15.12
CA ILE A 30 -2.08 -7.55 16.56
C ILE A 30 -3.32 -7.19 17.40
N ASN A 31 -3.96 -6.06 17.11
CA ASN A 31 -5.13 -5.61 17.85
C ASN A 31 -6.37 -6.48 17.58
N LEU A 32 -6.55 -6.98 16.36
CA LEU A 32 -7.67 -7.86 15.99
C LEU A 32 -7.67 -9.17 16.79
N ALA A 33 -6.49 -9.70 17.13
CA ALA A 33 -6.38 -10.91 17.96
C ALA A 33 -7.02 -10.74 19.35
N SER A 34 -7.19 -9.51 19.83
CA SER A 34 -7.82 -9.19 21.12
C SER A 34 -9.32 -8.90 21.04
N VAL A 35 -9.90 -8.81 19.83
CA VAL A 35 -11.31 -8.51 19.63
C VAL A 35 -12.16 -9.76 19.81
N LYS A 36 -13.18 -9.69 20.67
CA LYS A 36 -14.05 -10.84 20.99
C LYS A 36 -15.16 -11.07 19.95
N ASP A 37 -15.60 -10.01 19.28
CA ASP A 37 -16.66 -10.08 18.29
C ASP A 37 -16.12 -10.65 16.97
N ARG A 38 -16.51 -11.89 16.66
CA ARG A 38 -16.07 -12.59 15.44
C ARG A 38 -16.57 -11.94 14.16
N GLY A 39 -17.75 -11.30 14.18
CA GLY A 39 -18.28 -10.58 13.04
C GLY A 39 -17.44 -9.34 12.73
N GLN A 40 -17.07 -8.60 13.78
CA GLN A 40 -16.17 -7.45 13.66
C GLN A 40 -14.77 -7.86 13.18
N VAL A 41 -14.21 -8.94 13.72
CA VAL A 41 -12.91 -9.48 13.28
C VAL A 41 -12.95 -9.80 11.79
N LYS A 42 -13.98 -10.53 11.32
CA LYS A 42 -14.12 -10.88 9.90
C LYS A 42 -14.21 -9.65 9.00
N ALA A 43 -15.06 -8.68 9.35
CA ALA A 43 -15.23 -7.47 8.56
C ALA A 43 -13.93 -6.66 8.46
N LEU A 44 -13.24 -6.44 9.60
CA LEU A 44 -11.99 -5.70 9.63
C LEU A 44 -10.83 -6.43 8.95
N SER A 45 -10.77 -7.77 9.04
CA SER A 45 -9.80 -8.57 8.28
C SER A 45 -10.02 -8.42 6.78
N GLU A 46 -11.27 -8.51 6.31
CA GLU A 46 -11.60 -8.34 4.88
C GLU A 46 -11.30 -6.91 4.38
N ASP A 47 -11.56 -5.88 5.21
CA ASP A 47 -11.17 -4.51 4.90
C ASP A 47 -9.64 -4.36 4.82
N LEU A 48 -8.91 -4.99 5.74
CA LEU A 48 -7.46 -4.95 5.78
C LEU A 48 -6.84 -5.62 4.56
N ASP A 49 -7.32 -6.80 4.19
CA ASP A 49 -6.86 -7.54 3.00
C ASP A 49 -7.06 -6.70 1.74
N ARG A 50 -8.25 -6.10 1.57
CA ARG A 50 -8.52 -5.18 0.47
C ARG A 50 -7.58 -3.98 0.44
N ALA A 51 -7.25 -3.42 1.61
CA ALA A 51 -6.34 -2.28 1.69
C ALA A 51 -4.92 -2.66 1.26
N ILE A 52 -4.40 -3.80 1.73
CA ILE A 52 -3.06 -4.31 1.38
C ILE A 52 -2.99 -4.63 -0.12
N GLU A 53 -3.94 -5.42 -0.64
CA GLU A 53 -3.99 -5.77 -2.06
C GLU A 53 -4.13 -4.53 -2.95
N GLY A 54 -4.98 -3.59 -2.53
CA GLY A 54 -5.19 -2.32 -3.21
C GLY A 54 -3.93 -1.48 -3.27
N ALA A 55 -3.17 -1.39 -2.16
CA ALA A 55 -1.92 -0.64 -2.11
C ALA A 55 -0.83 -1.26 -2.97
N ALA A 56 -0.68 -2.59 -2.95
CA ALA A 56 0.28 -3.27 -3.82
C ALA A 56 -0.03 -3.04 -5.30
N ALA A 57 -1.32 -3.09 -5.66
CA ALA A 57 -1.76 -2.80 -7.03
C ALA A 57 -1.54 -1.33 -7.42
N GLN A 58 -1.79 -0.37 -6.53
CA GLN A 58 -1.52 1.05 -6.77
C GLN A 58 -0.03 1.30 -6.93
N ARG A 59 0.79 0.79 -6.01
CA ARG A 59 2.25 0.91 -6.04
C ARG A 59 2.80 0.34 -7.35
N LYS A 60 2.29 -0.81 -7.81
CA LYS A 60 2.67 -1.38 -9.11
C LYS A 60 2.35 -0.47 -10.27
N ARG A 61 1.10 0.02 -10.37
CA ARG A 61 0.71 0.94 -11.45
C ARG A 61 1.58 2.19 -11.49
N ILE A 62 1.91 2.73 -10.32
CA ILE A 62 2.74 3.94 -10.22
C ILE A 62 4.18 3.65 -10.63
N THR A 63 4.80 2.56 -10.16
CA THR A 63 6.18 2.24 -10.57
C THR A 63 6.26 1.87 -12.04
N ASP A 64 5.29 1.11 -12.59
CA ASP A 64 5.24 0.80 -14.02
C ASP A 64 5.21 2.11 -14.86
N PHE A 65 4.41 3.09 -14.41
CA PHE A 65 4.37 4.41 -15.04
C PHE A 65 5.72 5.13 -14.91
N VAL A 66 6.31 5.18 -13.72
CA VAL A 66 7.61 5.82 -13.47
C VAL A 66 8.69 5.19 -14.34
N GLU A 67 8.79 3.87 -14.35
CA GLU A 67 9.72 3.08 -15.17
C GLU A 67 9.54 3.40 -16.66
N SER A 68 8.31 3.51 -17.18
CA SER A 68 8.08 3.90 -18.58
C SER A 68 8.59 5.32 -18.95
N ARG A 69 8.92 6.15 -17.95
CA ARG A 69 9.33 7.56 -18.12
C ARG A 69 10.79 7.80 -17.75
N ILE A 70 11.42 6.89 -16.99
CA ILE A 70 12.84 6.97 -16.58
C ILE A 70 13.70 5.86 -17.20
N ALA A 71 13.09 4.82 -17.77
CA ALA A 71 13.82 3.77 -18.47
C ALA A 71 14.56 4.33 -19.69
N ARG A 72 15.79 3.84 -19.87
CA ARG A 72 16.62 4.04 -21.08
C ARG A 72 16.28 3.00 -22.13
#